data_AF-A0A7L9FJ70-F1
#
_entry.id   AF-A0A7L9FJ70-F1
#
_cell.length_a   1.000
_cell.length_b   1.000
_cell.length_c   1.000
_cell.angle_alpha   90.00
_cell.angle_beta   90.00
_cell.angle_gamma   90.00
#
_symmetry.space_group_name_H-M   'P 1'
#
loop_
_entity.id
_entity.type
_entity.pdbx_description
1 polymer ?
#
loop_
_entity_poly.entity_id
_entity_poly.type
_entity_poly.pdbx_seq_one_letter_code
_entity_poly.pdbx_strand_id
1 'polypeptide(L)'
;MLKLKARKWRVFLERLPEDERSALLAKLGVSSIEQAVQVLLEIPGGRVFIHFRGALKRIPGVEYVREFPDMNMASAYVSESSLRELLLDRDVVRVEPVPRVRALGKDASLKE
;
A
#
# COMPACT_ATOMS: atom_id res chain seq x y z
N MET A 1 16.44 -12.09 -3.95
CA MET A 1 14.96 -12.05 -3.85
C MET A 1 14.37 -10.68 -4.19
N LEU A 2 14.89 -9.57 -3.64
CA LEU A 2 14.37 -8.20 -3.86
C LEU A 2 14.31 -7.78 -5.35
N LYS A 3 15.36 -8.08 -6.12
CA LYS A 3 15.44 -7.78 -7.57
C LYS A 3 14.31 -8.43 -8.38
N LEU A 4 13.87 -9.64 -8.00
CA LEU A 4 12.79 -10.35 -8.70
C LEU A 4 11.42 -9.71 -8.42
N LYS A 5 11.16 -9.32 -7.16
CA LYS A 5 9.93 -8.60 -6.78
C LYS A 5 9.84 -7.23 -7.47
N ALA A 6 10.95 -6.49 -7.50
CA ALA A 6 11.03 -5.20 -8.20
C ALA A 6 10.69 -5.35 -9.70
N ARG A 7 11.24 -6.39 -10.34
CA ARG A 7 10.96 -6.69 -11.75
C ARG A 7 9.48 -7.03 -11.98
N LYS A 8 8.86 -7.83 -11.11
CA LYS A 8 7.44 -8.19 -11.23
C LYS A 8 6.53 -6.95 -11.17
N TRP A 9 6.78 -6.06 -10.21
CA TRP A 9 6.02 -4.82 -10.08
C TRP A 9 6.22 -3.88 -11.26
N ARG A 10 7.45 -3.71 -11.72
CA ARG A 10 7.75 -2.91 -12.91
C ARG A 10 6.98 -3.44 -14.13
N VAL A 11 7.07 -4.74 -14.42
CA VAL A 11 6.37 -5.35 -15.55
C VAL A 11 4.85 -5.22 -15.43
N PHE A 12 4.30 -5.32 -14.23
CA PHE A 12 2.88 -5.07 -13.99
C PHE A 12 2.50 -3.64 -14.37
N LEU A 13 3.23 -2.64 -13.87
CA LEU A 13 2.94 -1.23 -14.13
C LEU A 13 3.14 -0.82 -15.60
N GLU A 14 4.18 -1.33 -16.26
CA GLU A 14 4.49 -1.05 -17.66
C GLU A 14 3.44 -1.63 -18.63
N ARG A 15 2.76 -2.71 -18.25
CA ARG A 15 1.74 -3.37 -19.07
C ARG A 15 0.36 -2.73 -19.00
N LEU A 16 0.13 -1.83 -18.04
CA LEU A 16 -1.14 -1.13 -17.93
C LEU A 16 -1.27 -0.07 -19.04
N PRO A 17 -2.50 0.17 -19.54
CA PRO A 17 -2.84 1.37 -20.29
C PRO A 17 -2.35 2.65 -19.58
N GLU A 18 -2.02 3.69 -20.34
CA GLU A 18 -1.39 4.90 -19.79
C GLU A 18 -2.28 5.61 -18.75
N ASP A 19 -3.59 5.65 -19.00
CA ASP A 19 -4.60 6.20 -18.10
C ASP A 19 -4.71 5.38 -16.80
N GLU A 20 -4.77 4.05 -16.90
CA GLU A 20 -4.79 3.15 -15.74
C GLU A 20 -3.51 3.26 -14.92
N ARG A 21 -2.35 3.29 -15.60
CA ARG A 21 -1.05 3.48 -14.96
C ARG A 21 -1.00 4.80 -14.21
N SER A 22 -1.42 5.90 -14.85
CA SER A 22 -1.42 7.23 -14.24
C SER A 22 -2.34 7.29 -13.01
N ALA A 23 -3.52 6.68 -13.08
CA ALA A 23 -4.43 6.56 -11.95
C ALA A 23 -3.79 5.77 -10.79
N LEU A 24 -3.10 4.67 -11.10
CA LEU A 24 -2.42 3.86 -10.08
C LEU A 24 -1.27 4.61 -9.41
N LEU A 25 -0.43 5.30 -10.21
CA LEU A 25 0.64 6.16 -9.67
C LEU A 25 0.07 7.22 -8.72
N ALA A 26 -1.05 7.83 -9.08
CA ALA A 26 -1.76 8.78 -8.22
C ALA A 26 -2.25 8.15 -6.90
N LYS A 27 -2.79 6.91 -6.92
CA LYS A 27 -3.20 6.18 -5.69
C LYS A 27 -2.03 5.90 -4.76
N LEU A 28 -0.83 5.71 -5.31
CA LEU A 28 0.40 5.52 -4.54
C LEU A 28 1.06 6.84 -4.15
N GLY A 29 0.53 7.99 -4.61
CA GLY A 29 1.10 9.32 -4.33
C GLY A 29 2.45 9.56 -5.01
N VAL A 30 2.70 8.95 -6.17
CA VAL A 30 3.98 9.03 -6.89
C VAL A 30 3.79 9.47 -8.34
N SER A 31 4.90 9.86 -9.00
CA SER A 31 4.90 10.40 -10.36
C SER A 31 5.56 9.50 -11.41
N SER A 32 6.27 8.45 -10.98
CA SER A 32 6.97 7.54 -11.88
C SER A 32 6.86 6.08 -11.47
N ILE A 33 7.09 5.19 -12.45
CA ILE A 33 7.12 3.74 -12.23
C ILE A 33 8.23 3.37 -11.23
N GLU A 34 9.39 4.04 -11.30
CA GLU A 34 10.51 3.80 -10.38
C GLU A 34 10.11 4.08 -8.93
N GLN A 35 9.46 5.21 -8.67
CA GLN A 35 8.96 5.57 -7.34
C GLN A 35 7.88 4.60 -6.87
N ALA A 36 6.94 4.23 -7.74
CA ALA A 36 5.91 3.23 -7.42
C ALA A 36 6.52 1.89 -7.01
N VAL A 37 7.51 1.40 -7.77
CA VAL A 37 8.21 0.17 -7.42
C VAL A 37 8.90 0.27 -6.07
N GLN A 38 9.50 1.42 -5.72
CA GLN A 38 10.09 1.63 -4.38
C GLN A 38 9.03 1.53 -3.29
N VAL A 39 7.92 2.26 -3.41
CA VAL A 39 6.79 2.21 -2.44
C VAL A 39 6.26 0.78 -2.29
N LEU A 40 6.06 0.06 -3.40
CA LEU A 40 5.54 -1.31 -3.39
C LEU A 40 6.52 -2.31 -2.77
N LEU A 41 7.84 -2.06 -2.86
CA LEU A 41 8.86 -2.83 -2.14
C LEU A 41 8.91 -2.46 -0.65
N GLU A 42 8.53 -1.23 -0.30
CA GLU A 42 8.36 -0.69 1.05
C GLU A 42 7.03 -1.06 1.73
N ILE A 43 6.27 -2.01 1.17
CA ILE A 43 5.21 -2.75 1.87
C ILE A 43 5.73 -4.14 2.34
N PRO A 44 6.82 -4.25 3.13
CA PRO A 44 7.32 -5.52 3.65
C PRO A 44 6.50 -5.96 4.87
N GLY A 45 5.82 -7.10 4.71
CA GLY A 45 4.93 -7.69 5.71
C GLY A 45 3.44 -7.53 5.36
N GLY A 46 3.13 -6.92 4.21
CA GLY A 46 1.78 -6.89 3.67
C GLY A 46 0.85 -5.90 4.35
N ARG A 47 1.27 -5.12 5.37
CA ARG A 47 0.33 -4.20 6.02
C ARG A 47 0.28 -2.85 5.32
N VAL A 48 -0.93 -2.44 4.94
CA VAL A 48 -1.22 -1.16 4.28
C VAL A 48 -2.35 -0.41 4.98
N PHE A 49 -2.37 0.91 4.80
CA PHE A 49 -3.58 1.70 4.90
C PHE A 49 -4.25 1.78 3.52
N ILE A 50 -5.54 1.53 3.49
CA ILE A 50 -6.39 1.56 2.31
C ILE A 50 -7.41 2.66 2.55
N HIS A 51 -7.41 3.67 1.69
CA HIS A 51 -8.41 4.73 1.68
C HIS A 51 -9.41 4.44 0.56
N PHE A 52 -10.70 4.58 0.85
CA PHE A 52 -11.78 4.21 -0.06
C PHE A 52 -12.83 5.32 -0.20
N ARG A 53 -13.65 5.25 -1.25
CA ARG A 53 -14.82 6.12 -1.44
C ARG A 53 -16.03 5.49 -0.77
N GLY A 54 -16.59 6.18 0.22
CA GLY A 54 -17.82 5.75 0.88
C GLY A 54 -17.62 4.50 1.74
N ALA A 55 -18.47 3.49 1.56
CA ALA A 55 -18.44 2.29 2.39
C ALA A 55 -17.31 1.33 1.97
N LEU A 56 -16.60 0.77 2.95
CA LEU A 56 -15.58 -0.24 2.71
C LEU A 56 -16.19 -1.48 2.06
N LYS A 57 -15.69 -1.84 0.88
CA LYS A 57 -15.94 -3.13 0.25
C LYS A 57 -14.80 -4.09 0.60
N ARG A 58 -15.16 -5.30 1.01
CA ARG A 58 -14.18 -6.36 1.29
C ARG A 58 -13.64 -6.93 -0.02
N ILE A 59 -12.32 -6.89 -0.17
CA ILE A 59 -11.62 -7.50 -1.31
C ILE A 59 -11.11 -8.90 -0.90
N PRO A 60 -11.30 -9.93 -1.74
CA PRO A 60 -10.78 -11.27 -1.48
C PRO A 60 -9.26 -11.27 -1.20
N GLY A 61 -8.84 -12.02 -0.18
CA GLY A 61 -7.42 -12.12 0.19
C GLY A 61 -6.83 -10.87 0.84
N VAL A 62 -7.65 -9.88 1.19
CA VAL A 62 -7.29 -8.76 2.07
C VAL A 62 -7.77 -9.06 3.49
N GLU A 63 -6.85 -9.12 4.44
CA GLU A 63 -7.14 -9.34 5.86
C GLU A 63 -7.23 -8.00 6.59
N TYR A 64 -8.45 -7.50 6.77
CA TYR A 64 -8.68 -6.22 7.44
C TYR A 64 -8.48 -6.33 8.94
N VAL A 65 -7.57 -5.53 9.48
CA VAL A 65 -7.17 -5.53 10.88
C VAL A 65 -7.97 -4.50 11.68
N ARG A 66 -8.18 -3.31 11.11
CA ARG A 66 -8.88 -2.20 11.79
C ARG A 66 -9.51 -1.26 10.78
N GLU A 67 -10.70 -0.79 11.08
CA GLU A 67 -11.43 0.20 10.29
C GLU A 67 -11.47 1.55 10.99
N PHE A 68 -11.45 2.61 10.17
CA PHE A 68 -11.54 4.01 10.57
C PHE A 68 -12.62 4.67 9.70
N PRO A 69 -13.91 4.45 10.02
CA PRO A 69 -15.03 4.90 9.19
C PRO A 69 -15.03 6.41 8.92
N ASP A 70 -14.72 7.21 9.94
CA ASP A 70 -14.69 8.68 9.83
C ASP A 70 -13.63 9.19 8.84
N MET A 71 -12.61 8.37 8.55
CA MET A 71 -11.54 8.67 7.61
C MET A 71 -11.72 7.97 6.26
N ASN A 72 -12.78 7.17 6.08
CA ASN A 72 -12.93 6.22 4.98
C ASN A 72 -11.66 5.40 4.74
N MET A 73 -11.08 4.87 5.83
CA MET A 73 -9.79 4.18 5.81
C MET A 73 -9.85 2.86 6.56
N ALA A 74 -9.04 1.89 6.14
CA ALA A 74 -8.82 0.64 6.86
C ALA A 74 -7.35 0.25 6.84
N SER A 75 -6.90 -0.43 7.89
CA SER A 75 -5.61 -1.09 7.92
C SER A 75 -5.80 -2.57 7.63
N ALA A 76 -5.01 -3.13 6.71
CA ALA A 76 -5.14 -4.52 6.32
C ALA A 76 -3.79 -5.17 5.99
N TYR A 77 -3.70 -6.48 6.19
CA TYR A 77 -2.64 -7.31 5.61
C TYR A 77 -3.05 -7.76 4.19
N VAL A 78 -2.08 -7.71 3.28
CA VAL A 78 -2.25 -8.00 1.85
C VAL A 78 -1.12 -8.90 1.36
N SER A 79 -1.48 -9.81 0.45
CA SER A 79 -0.53 -10.53 -0.37
C SER A 79 -0.15 -9.68 -1.59
N GLU A 80 0.81 -10.15 -2.40
CA GLU A 80 1.12 -9.48 -3.67
C GLU A 80 -0.09 -9.47 -4.62
N SER A 81 -0.91 -10.52 -4.62
CA SER A 81 -2.09 -10.61 -5.48
C SER A 81 -3.21 -9.68 -5.01
N SER A 82 -3.53 -9.67 -3.72
CA SER A 82 -4.60 -8.81 -3.21
C SER A 82 -4.21 -7.32 -3.20
N LEU A 83 -2.91 -7.00 -3.11
CA LEU A 83 -2.44 -5.63 -3.33
C LEU A 83 -2.67 -5.17 -4.78
N ARG A 84 -2.49 -6.04 -5.78
CA ARG A 84 -2.80 -5.69 -7.18
C ARG A 84 -4.29 -5.43 -7.35
N GLU A 85 -5.14 -6.28 -6.76
CA GLU A 85 -6.59 -6.08 -6.80
C GLU A 85 -7.00 -4.75 -6.15
N LEU A 86 -6.44 -4.42 -4.98
CA LEU A 86 -6.66 -3.12 -4.32
C LEU A 86 -6.26 -1.93 -5.19
N LEU A 87 -5.13 -2.00 -5.89
CA LEU A 87 -4.66 -0.91 -6.73
C LEU A 87 -5.52 -0.71 -7.98
N LEU A 88 -6.12 -1.78 -8.50
CA LEU A 88 -7.04 -1.74 -9.64
C LEU A 88 -8.48 -1.39 -9.24
N ASP A 89 -8.85 -1.55 -7.97
CA ASP A 89 -10.19 -1.25 -7.48
C ASP A 89 -10.49 0.26 -7.55
N ARG A 90 -11.54 0.64 -8.26
CA ARG A 90 -11.99 2.01 -8.50
C ARG A 90 -12.50 2.75 -7.25
N ASP A 91 -12.95 2.01 -6.24
CA ASP A 91 -13.39 2.59 -4.97
C ASP A 91 -12.21 2.86 -4.03
N VAL A 92 -11.04 2.27 -4.30
CA VAL A 92 -9.79 2.58 -3.58
C VAL A 92 -9.14 3.83 -4.17
N VAL A 93 -8.95 4.84 -3.33
CA VAL A 93 -8.38 6.14 -3.73
C VAL A 93 -6.91 6.30 -3.40
N ARG A 94 -6.44 5.60 -2.37
CA ARG A 94 -5.06 5.68 -1.91
C ARG A 94 -4.66 4.41 -1.18
N VAL A 95 -3.43 3.96 -1.41
CA VAL A 95 -2.83 2.84 -0.69
C VAL A 95 -1.47 3.28 -0.17
N GLU A 96 -1.25 3.10 1.13
CA GLU A 96 -0.02 3.57 1.79
C GLU A 96 0.59 2.46 2.65
N PRO A 97 1.93 2.35 2.69
CA PRO A 97 2.57 1.50 3.66
C PRO A 97 2.25 2.00 5.08
N VAL A 98 1.90 1.08 5.99
CA VAL A 98 1.79 1.45 7.40
C VAL A 98 3.19 1.82 7.90
N PRO A 99 3.39 3.01 8.51
CA PRO A 99 4.68 3.41 9.04
C PRO A 99 5.20 2.36 10.02
N ARG A 100 6.44 1.92 9.80
CA ARG A 100 7.13 1.07 10.76
C ARG A 100 7.50 1.95 11.96
N VAL A 101 6.66 1.94 13.00
CA VAL A 101 7.06 2.49 14.28
C VAL A 101 8.19 1.60 14.79
N ARG A 102 9.44 2.06 14.67
CA ARG A 102 10.48 1.56 15.56
C ARG A 102 9.98 1.92 16.94
N ALA A 103 9.71 0.91 17.79
CA ALA A 103 9.47 1.17 19.20
C ALA A 103 10.58 2.13 19.66
N LEU A 104 10.20 3.32 20.11
CA LEU A 104 11.13 4.22 20.78
C LEU A 104 11.78 3.37 21.87
N GLY A 105 13.06 3.08 21.69
CA GLY A 105 13.81 2.29 22.65
C GLY A 105 13.60 2.88 24.03
N LYS A 106 13.42 1.99 25.01
CA LYS A 106 13.60 2.31 26.42
C LYS A 106 15.01 2.90 26.61
N ASP A 107 15.16 4.19 26.39
CA ASP A 107 16.32 5.00 26.77
C ASP A 107 15.82 6.37 27.23
N ALA A 108 15.06 6.35 28.32
CA ALA A 108 15.04 7.43 29.28
C ALA A 108 15.72 6.94 30.57
N SER A 109 16.96 6.46 30.45
CA SER A 109 17.93 6.60 31.55
C SER A 109 18.39 8.06 31.57
N LEU A 110 17.50 8.96 31.97
CA LEU A 110 17.92 10.25 32.49
C LEU A 110 18.22 10.01 33.96
N LYS A 111 19.52 9.82 34.22
CA LYS A 111 20.11 9.96 35.54
C LYS A 111 19.79 11.37 36.04
N GLU A 112 19.17 11.46 37.20
CA GLU A 112 19.50 12.48 38.21
C GLU A 112 19.98 11.74 39.46
#